data_AF-A0A444ICI4-F1
#
_entry.id   AF-A0A444ICI4-F1
#
_cell.length_a   1.000
_cell.length_b   1.000
_cell.length_c   1.000
_cell.angle_alpha   90.00
_cell.angle_beta   90.00
_cell.angle_gamma   90.00
#
_symmetry.space_group_name_H-M   'P 1'
#
loop_
_entity.id
_entity.type
_entity.pdbx_description
1 polymer ?
#
loop_
_entity_poly.entity_id
_entity_poly.type
_entity_poly.pdbx_seq_one_letter_code
_entity_poly.pdbx_strand_id
1 'polypeptide(L)'
;MAVTTFASPPWWRIAVAVIVVPLVASFAYAVYSLAYQGLPDMMERVVQTTAVVAFFGAYPPTVVLGIPLILYFRGRVRASLANCAMAGASVATFPWLCLTVFFGPDKAYTNDHITYQNGMMTWWGLLETTELLAEIAVFGIAAGGLFWLVAAAGIKRQPVEKVFE
;
A
#
# COMPACT_ATOMS: atom_id res chain seq x y z
N MET A 1 12.77 -18.88 -27.50
CA MET A 1 11.69 -17.92 -27.18
C MET A 1 12.38 -16.67 -26.62
N ALA A 2 12.31 -15.53 -27.31
CA ALA A 2 13.03 -14.33 -26.88
C ALA A 2 12.46 -13.84 -25.53
N VAL A 3 13.31 -13.76 -24.50
CA VAL A 3 12.92 -13.21 -23.21
C VAL A 3 12.88 -11.69 -23.36
N THR A 4 11.69 -11.12 -23.44
CA THR A 4 11.50 -9.67 -23.48
C THR A 4 11.77 -9.10 -22.09
N THR A 5 12.95 -8.53 -21.87
CA THR A 5 13.28 -7.84 -20.62
C THR A 5 12.89 -6.36 -20.69
N PHE A 6 12.08 -5.88 -19.75
CA PHE A 6 11.73 -4.46 -19.67
C PHE A 6 12.83 -3.64 -19.01
N ALA A 7 13.01 -2.39 -19.46
CA ALA A 7 13.91 -1.44 -18.82
C ALA A 7 13.50 -1.22 -17.35
N SER A 8 14.43 -1.48 -16.44
CA SER A 8 14.19 -1.44 -14.99
C SER A 8 14.73 -0.16 -14.35
N PRO A 9 14.04 0.39 -13.34
CA PRO A 9 14.54 1.52 -12.57
C PRO A 9 15.88 1.26 -11.89
N PRO A 10 16.79 2.25 -11.81
CA PRO A 10 18.03 2.12 -11.07
C PRO A 10 17.72 1.95 -9.58
N TRP A 11 18.53 1.14 -8.89
CA TRP A 11 18.30 0.75 -7.50
C TRP A 11 18.16 1.93 -6.54
N TRP A 12 18.91 3.01 -6.74
CA TRP A 12 18.84 4.18 -5.87
C TRP A 12 17.45 4.85 -5.92
N ARG A 13 16.80 4.94 -7.09
CA ARG A 13 15.45 5.51 -7.20
C ARG A 13 14.41 4.64 -6.51
N ILE A 14 14.58 3.31 -6.59
CA ILE A 14 13.74 2.35 -5.87
C ILE A 14 13.94 2.51 -4.35
N ALA A 15 15.18 2.59 -3.88
CA ALA A 15 15.49 2.77 -2.46
C ALA A 15 14.87 4.07 -1.91
N VAL A 16 15.00 5.18 -2.63
CA VAL A 16 14.34 6.44 -2.26
C VAL A 16 12.82 6.26 -2.22
N ALA A 17 12.22 5.63 -3.23
CA ALA A 17 10.78 5.43 -3.27
C ALA A 17 10.27 4.56 -2.09
N VAL A 18 10.98 3.48 -1.76
CA VAL A 18 10.65 2.58 -0.63
C VAL A 18 10.73 3.31 0.71
N ILE A 19 11.61 4.28 0.86
CA ILE A 19 11.74 5.06 2.10
C ILE A 19 10.69 6.18 2.15
N VAL A 20 10.56 6.97 1.09
CA VAL A 20 9.79 8.23 1.10
C VAL A 20 8.29 7.98 0.92
N VAL A 21 7.90 7.06 0.03
CA VAL A 21 6.48 6.89 -0.34
C VAL A 21 5.62 6.42 0.84
N PRO A 22 6.03 5.41 1.64
CA PRO A 22 5.24 4.99 2.80
C PRO A 22 5.05 6.12 3.82
N LEU A 23 6.08 6.95 4.04
CA LEU A 23 6.00 8.11 4.94
C LEU A 23 5.01 9.16 4.42
N VAL A 24 5.10 9.51 3.13
CA VAL A 24 4.19 10.48 2.50
C VAL A 24 2.75 9.97 2.52
N ALA A 25 2.53 8.69 2.23
CA ALA A 25 1.21 8.08 2.29
C ALA A 25 0.64 8.08 3.73
N SER A 26 1.49 7.78 4.71
CA SER A 26 1.10 7.79 6.13
C SER A 26 0.74 9.19 6.62
N PHE A 27 1.50 10.21 6.17
CA PHE A 27 1.21 11.61 6.47
C PHE A 27 -0.11 12.05 5.82
N ALA A 28 -0.32 11.73 4.55
CA ALA A 28 -1.56 12.04 3.84
C ALA A 28 -2.77 11.38 4.50
N TYR A 29 -2.63 10.12 4.92
CA TYR A 29 -3.66 9.42 5.69
C TYR A 29 -3.91 10.10 7.04
N ALA A 30 -2.85 10.46 7.78
CA ALA A 30 -2.97 11.12 9.09
C ALA A 30 -3.67 12.48 9.01
N VAL A 31 -3.53 13.21 7.90
CA VAL A 31 -4.26 14.46 7.67
C VAL A 31 -5.74 14.21 7.37
N TYR A 32 -6.05 13.12 6.67
CA TYR A 32 -7.43 12.73 6.33
C TYR A 32 -8.19 12.14 7.52
N SER A 33 -7.57 11.19 8.22
CA SER A 33 -8.14 10.44 9.34
C SER A 33 -7.24 10.59 10.56
N LEU A 34 -7.59 11.53 11.43
CA LEU A 34 -6.85 11.80 12.66
C LEU A 34 -7.18 10.73 13.70
N ALA A 35 -6.24 9.82 13.94
CA ALA A 35 -6.24 9.10 15.21
C ALA A 35 -6.00 10.12 16.34
N TYR A 36 -6.49 9.84 17.55
CA TYR A 36 -6.30 10.70 18.73
C TYR A 36 -7.11 12.01 18.75
N GLN A 37 -8.41 11.94 18.45
CA GLN A 37 -9.33 13.09 18.59
C GLN A 37 -9.39 13.72 20.02
N GLY A 38 -8.78 13.09 21.02
CA GLY A 38 -8.67 13.60 22.40
C GLY A 38 -7.48 14.52 22.68
N LEU A 39 -6.49 14.66 21.79
CA LEU A 39 -5.32 15.52 22.02
C LEU A 39 -5.63 16.99 21.71
N PRO A 40 -5.15 17.98 22.47
CA PRO A 40 -5.53 19.38 22.25
C PRO A 40 -4.95 20.01 20.97
N ASP A 41 -3.78 19.56 20.50
CA ASP A 41 -3.09 20.16 19.34
C ASP A 41 -3.24 19.34 18.05
N MET A 42 -3.54 20.03 16.95
CA MET A 42 -3.74 19.42 15.63
C MET A 42 -2.42 18.91 15.03
N MET A 43 -1.31 19.62 15.22
CA MET A 43 -0.01 19.18 14.70
C MET A 43 0.47 17.93 15.42
N GLU A 44 0.33 17.89 16.74
CA GLU A 44 0.66 16.71 17.53
C GLU A 44 -0.15 15.48 17.09
N ARG A 45 -1.46 15.63 16.83
CA ARG A 45 -2.31 14.55 16.30
C ARG A 45 -1.79 13.99 14.97
N VAL A 46 -1.48 14.87 14.02
CA VAL A 46 -1.00 14.46 12.69
C VAL A 46 0.35 13.76 12.81
N VAL A 47 1.27 14.28 13.61
CA VAL A 47 2.61 13.67 13.79
C VAL A 47 2.52 12.29 14.44
N GLN A 48 1.75 12.16 15.52
CA GLN A 48 1.58 10.87 16.20
C GLN A 48 0.87 9.85 15.31
N THR A 49 -0.20 10.26 14.63
CA THR A 49 -0.93 9.38 13.68
C THR A 49 -0.02 8.97 12.52
N THR A 50 0.77 9.89 11.96
CA THR A 50 1.73 9.58 10.89
C THR A 50 2.73 8.54 11.35
N ALA A 51 3.26 8.66 12.57
CA ALA A 51 4.21 7.69 13.11
C ALA A 51 3.58 6.30 13.24
N VAL A 52 2.40 6.21 13.85
CA VAL A 52 1.69 4.92 14.02
C VAL A 52 1.39 4.27 12.66
N VAL A 53 0.81 5.04 11.73
CA VAL A 53 0.46 4.53 10.39
C VAL A 53 1.71 4.13 9.61
N ALA A 54 2.81 4.89 9.72
CA ALA A 54 4.06 4.55 9.06
C ALA A 54 4.66 3.25 9.61
N PHE A 55 4.80 3.13 10.94
CA PHE A 55 5.48 2.01 11.57
C PHE A 55 4.67 0.71 11.57
N PHE A 56 3.34 0.78 11.64
CA PHE A 56 2.49 -0.41 11.70
C PHE A 56 1.72 -0.66 10.41
N GLY A 57 1.31 0.39 9.71
CA GLY A 57 0.43 0.29 8.54
C GLY A 57 1.14 0.32 7.19
N ALA A 58 2.25 1.04 7.03
CA ALA A 58 2.86 1.29 5.72
C ALA A 58 4.21 0.60 5.50
N TYR A 59 5.18 0.77 6.41
CA TYR A 59 6.50 0.19 6.26
C TYR A 59 6.51 -1.34 6.33
N PRO A 60 5.85 -2.01 7.31
CA PRO A 60 5.89 -3.46 7.37
C PRO A 60 5.34 -4.14 6.11
N PRO A 61 4.17 -3.75 5.57
CA PRO A 61 3.69 -4.30 4.30
C PRO A 61 4.62 -4.00 3.13
N THR A 62 5.24 -2.82 3.09
CA THR A 62 6.20 -2.45 2.05
C THR A 62 7.43 -3.36 2.09
N VAL A 63 7.95 -3.67 3.28
CA VAL A 63 9.13 -4.53 3.44
C VAL A 63 8.78 -5.99 3.15
N VAL A 64 7.67 -6.49 3.69
CA VAL A 64 7.29 -7.91 3.62
C VAL A 64 6.71 -8.29 2.26
N LEU A 65 5.96 -7.41 1.61
CA LEU A 65 5.29 -7.68 0.33
C LEU A 65 5.87 -6.83 -0.81
N GLY A 66 6.03 -5.53 -0.59
CA GLY A 66 6.48 -4.59 -1.61
C GLY A 66 7.87 -4.91 -2.16
N ILE A 67 8.88 -5.08 -1.30
CA ILE A 67 10.24 -5.40 -1.71
C ILE A 67 10.30 -6.72 -2.50
N PRO A 68 9.75 -7.86 -2.01
CA PRO A 68 9.72 -9.09 -2.79
C PRO A 68 9.02 -8.95 -4.15
N LEU A 69 7.91 -8.22 -4.24
CA LEU A 69 7.22 -7.96 -5.51
C LEU A 69 8.11 -7.16 -6.48
N ILE A 70 8.84 -6.16 -5.99
CA ILE A 70 9.81 -5.40 -6.79
C ILE A 70 10.91 -6.33 -7.32
N LEU A 71 11.49 -7.17 -6.47
CA LEU A 71 12.53 -8.14 -6.88
C LEU A 71 11.99 -9.13 -7.92
N TYR A 72 10.78 -9.65 -7.70
CA TYR A 72 10.16 -10.64 -8.55
C TYR A 72 9.75 -10.10 -9.92
N PHE A 73 9.21 -8.88 -9.98
CA PHE A 73 8.71 -8.29 -11.23
C PHE A 73 9.77 -7.47 -11.99
N ARG A 74 10.93 -7.20 -11.39
CA ARG A 74 12.01 -6.47 -12.06
C ARG A 74 12.40 -7.14 -13.38
N GLY A 75 12.32 -6.37 -14.46
CA GLY A 75 12.63 -6.84 -15.81
C GLY A 75 11.56 -7.76 -16.43
N ARG A 76 10.63 -8.31 -15.65
CA ARG A 76 9.54 -9.19 -16.12
C ARG A 76 8.25 -8.44 -16.44
N VAL A 77 7.96 -7.38 -15.69
CA VAL A 77 6.76 -6.56 -15.87
C VAL A 77 7.18 -5.11 -16.08
N ARG A 78 6.53 -4.43 -17.03
CA ARG A 78 6.76 -3.00 -17.26
C ARG A 78 6.33 -2.21 -16.03
N ALA A 79 7.21 -1.34 -15.53
CA ALA A 79 6.90 -0.37 -14.48
C ALA A 79 6.03 0.79 -15.04
N SER A 80 4.79 0.48 -15.45
CA SER A 80 3.78 1.45 -15.84
C SER A 80 3.07 2.02 -14.60
N LEU A 81 2.47 3.20 -14.75
CA LEU A 81 1.68 3.82 -13.68
C LEU A 81 0.57 2.87 -13.18
N ALA A 82 -0.16 2.23 -14.10
CA ALA A 82 -1.23 1.29 -13.74
C ALA A 82 -0.70 0.08 -12.95
N ASN A 83 0.43 -0.52 -13.35
CA ASN A 83 0.99 -1.68 -12.64
C ASN A 83 1.49 -1.29 -11.24
N CYS A 84 2.14 -0.13 -11.11
CA CYS A 84 2.57 0.36 -9.81
C CYS A 84 1.38 0.73 -8.91
N ALA A 85 0.33 1.34 -9.46
CA ALA A 85 -0.92 1.65 -8.73
C ALA A 85 -1.61 0.38 -8.23
N MET A 86 -1.77 -0.65 -9.09
CA MET A 86 -2.35 -1.93 -8.67
C MET A 86 -1.50 -2.61 -7.61
N ALA A 87 -0.17 -2.66 -7.79
CA ALA A 87 0.74 -3.23 -6.80
C ALA A 87 0.66 -2.46 -5.47
N GLY A 88 0.58 -1.12 -5.51
CA GLY A 88 0.42 -0.28 -4.33
C GLY A 88 -0.88 -0.57 -3.58
N ALA A 89 -2.01 -0.66 -4.30
CA ALA A 89 -3.29 -1.08 -3.71
C ALA A 89 -3.19 -2.47 -3.06
N SER A 90 -2.62 -3.45 -3.76
CA SER A 90 -2.49 -4.81 -3.24
C SER A 90 -1.60 -4.88 -2.01
N VAL A 91 -0.42 -4.24 -2.03
CA VAL A 91 0.49 -4.21 -0.87
C VAL A 91 -0.16 -3.54 0.33
N ALA A 92 -0.92 -2.46 0.10
CA ALA A 92 -1.61 -1.74 1.15
C ALA A 92 -2.76 -2.55 1.77
N THR A 93 -3.64 -3.14 0.96
CA THR A 93 -4.86 -3.80 1.46
C THR A 93 -4.66 -5.24 1.89
N PHE A 94 -3.72 -5.98 1.28
CA PHE A 94 -3.59 -7.43 1.49
C PHE A 94 -3.39 -7.83 2.96
N PRO A 95 -2.51 -7.17 3.76
CA PRO A 95 -2.38 -7.50 5.18
C PRO A 95 -3.68 -7.33 5.95
N TRP A 96 -4.42 -6.25 5.69
CA TRP A 96 -5.70 -5.96 6.37
C TRP A 96 -6.79 -6.96 5.97
N LEU A 97 -6.84 -7.34 4.70
CA LEU A 97 -7.73 -8.39 4.21
C LEU A 97 -7.41 -9.73 4.90
N CYS A 98 -6.14 -10.07 5.08
CA CYS A 98 -5.76 -11.28 5.81
C CYS A 98 -6.18 -11.22 7.28
N LEU A 99 -6.02 -10.06 7.94
CA LEU A 99 -6.46 -9.88 9.32
C LEU A 99 -7.98 -10.05 9.47
N THR A 100 -8.77 -9.47 8.57
CA THR A 100 -10.23 -9.54 8.67
C THR A 100 -10.77 -10.94 8.35
N VAL A 101 -10.15 -11.66 7.42
CA VAL A 101 -10.59 -13.00 7.02
C VAL A 101 -10.15 -14.08 8.01
N PHE A 102 -8.91 -14.02 8.51
CA PHE A 102 -8.32 -15.11 9.31
C PHE A 102 -8.32 -14.84 10.81
N PHE A 103 -8.43 -13.58 11.24
CA PHE A 103 -8.28 -13.16 12.64
C PHE A 103 -9.48 -12.33 13.14
N GLY A 104 -10.67 -12.61 12.62
CA GLY A 104 -11.91 -11.98 13.06
C GLY A 104 -12.21 -12.27 14.54
N PRO A 105 -12.69 -11.28 15.32
CA PRO A 105 -13.02 -11.48 16.73
C PRO A 105 -14.33 -12.26 16.92
N ASP A 106 -14.51 -12.87 18.10
CA ASP A 106 -15.75 -13.59 18.44
C ASP A 106 -16.98 -12.67 18.50
N LYS A 107 -16.79 -11.45 19.02
CA LYS A 107 -17.81 -10.40 19.10
C LYS A 107 -17.16 -9.02 18.95
N ALA A 108 -17.77 -8.17 18.13
CA ALA A 108 -17.36 -6.78 17.96
C ALA A 108 -18.57 -5.91 17.59
N TYR A 109 -18.47 -4.63 17.95
CA TYR A 109 -19.50 -3.63 17.74
C TYR A 109 -18.87 -2.33 17.23
N THR A 110 -19.52 -1.69 16.28
CA THR A 110 -19.20 -0.33 15.85
C THR A 110 -20.49 0.48 15.85
N ASN A 111 -20.51 1.64 16.54
CA ASN A 111 -21.65 2.55 16.57
C ASN A 111 -22.99 1.83 16.85
N ASP A 112 -23.04 1.02 17.91
CA ASP A 112 -24.18 0.18 18.31
C ASP A 112 -24.61 -0.94 17.35
N HIS A 113 -23.92 -1.11 16.22
CA HIS A 113 -24.16 -2.21 15.29
C HIS A 113 -23.20 -3.37 15.56
N ILE A 114 -23.72 -4.59 15.55
CA ILE A 114 -22.90 -5.81 15.70
C ILE A 114 -22.14 -6.02 14.38
N THR A 115 -20.81 -5.98 14.42
CA THR A 115 -19.93 -6.26 13.27
C THR A 115 -19.48 -7.72 13.23
N TYR A 116 -19.34 -8.35 14.39
CA TYR A 116 -19.05 -9.77 14.53
C TYR A 116 -19.94 -10.42 15.59
N GLN A 117 -20.44 -11.62 15.29
CA GLN A 117 -21.24 -12.42 16.21
C GLN A 117 -20.87 -13.90 16.10
N ASN A 118 -20.46 -14.49 17.23
CA ASN A 118 -20.03 -15.89 17.32
C ASN A 118 -18.91 -16.23 16.31
N GLY A 119 -17.94 -15.32 16.15
CA GLY A 119 -16.81 -15.47 15.24
C GLY A 119 -17.15 -15.26 13.76
N MET A 120 -18.41 -14.96 13.42
CA MET A 120 -18.84 -14.67 12.05
C MET A 120 -19.00 -13.17 11.85
N MET A 121 -18.44 -12.66 10.75
CA MET A 121 -18.67 -11.28 10.30
C MET A 121 -20.14 -11.12 9.88
N THR A 122 -20.81 -10.09 10.38
CA THR A 122 -22.19 -9.76 9.99
C THR A 122 -22.21 -9.00 8.67
N TRP A 123 -23.40 -8.80 8.09
CA TRP A 123 -23.55 -7.95 6.90
C TRP A 123 -23.06 -6.52 7.14
N TRP A 124 -23.32 -5.99 8.34
CA TRP A 124 -22.82 -4.68 8.73
C TRP A 124 -21.29 -4.66 8.82
N GLY A 125 -20.70 -5.67 9.47
CA GLY A 125 -19.25 -5.81 9.54
C GLY A 125 -18.58 -5.94 8.16
N LEU A 126 -19.27 -6.59 7.20
CA LEU A 126 -18.78 -6.69 5.82
C LEU A 126 -18.77 -5.35 5.11
N LEU A 127 -19.83 -4.54 5.25
CA LEU A 127 -19.90 -3.20 4.66
C LEU A 127 -18.77 -2.31 5.22
N GLU A 128 -18.63 -2.25 6.54
CA GLU A 128 -17.61 -1.44 7.20
C GLU A 128 -16.18 -1.91 6.84
N THR A 129 -15.95 -3.22 6.78
CA THR A 129 -14.67 -3.78 6.33
C THR A 129 -14.37 -3.41 4.89
N THR A 130 -15.38 -3.44 4.02
CA THR A 130 -15.23 -3.09 2.60
C THR A 130 -14.92 -1.61 2.44
N GLU A 131 -15.58 -0.74 3.20
CA GLU A 131 -15.30 0.70 3.22
C GLU A 131 -13.86 0.99 3.65
N LEU A 132 -13.41 0.37 4.75
CA LEU A 132 -12.03 0.51 5.24
C LEU A 132 -11.00 0.01 4.22
N LEU A 133 -11.24 -1.17 3.61
CA LEU A 133 -10.35 -1.70 2.58
C LEU A 133 -10.34 -0.84 1.31
N ALA A 134 -11.48 -0.26 0.93
CA ALA A 134 -11.57 0.65 -0.21
C ALA A 134 -10.78 1.94 0.05
N GLU A 135 -10.88 2.51 1.24
CA GLU A 135 -10.09 3.67 1.65
C GLU A 135 -8.58 3.37 1.57
N ILE A 136 -8.15 2.25 2.16
CA ILE A 136 -6.74 1.81 2.10
C ILE A 136 -6.30 1.57 0.65
N ALA A 137 -7.17 1.00 -0.19
CA ALA A 137 -6.88 0.80 -1.62
C ALA A 137 -6.64 2.12 -2.35
N VAL A 138 -7.42 3.17 -2.07
CA VAL A 138 -7.25 4.50 -2.66
C VAL A 138 -5.90 5.09 -2.30
N PHE A 139 -5.51 5.06 -1.02
CA PHE A 139 -4.19 5.50 -0.59
C PHE A 139 -3.07 4.63 -1.18
N GLY A 140 -3.28 3.31 -1.29
CA GLY A 140 -2.36 2.39 -1.94
C GLY A 140 -2.16 2.68 -3.44
N ILE A 141 -3.23 3.01 -4.17
CA ILE A 141 -3.17 3.43 -5.58
C ILE A 141 -2.34 4.71 -5.71
N ALA A 142 -2.62 5.71 -4.87
CA ALA A 142 -1.90 6.98 -4.86
C ALA A 142 -0.42 6.77 -4.54
N ALA A 143 -0.10 5.95 -3.53
CA ALA A 143 1.25 5.56 -3.16
C ALA A 143 1.96 4.83 -4.32
N GLY A 144 1.29 3.91 -5.00
CA GLY A 144 1.80 3.23 -6.19
C GLY A 144 2.10 4.20 -7.33
N GLY A 145 1.25 5.20 -7.53
CA GLY A 145 1.49 6.30 -8.47
C GLY A 145 2.70 7.16 -8.10
N LEU A 146 2.84 7.50 -6.82
CA LEU A 146 3.99 8.24 -6.31
C LEU A 146 5.29 7.42 -6.42
N PHE A 147 5.23 6.12 -6.13
CA PHE A 147 6.33 5.20 -6.35
C PHE A 147 6.74 5.18 -7.82
N TRP A 148 5.77 5.13 -8.74
CA TRP A 148 6.08 5.20 -10.17
C TRP A 148 6.76 6.52 -10.54
N LEU A 149 6.29 7.66 -10.03
CA LEU A 149 6.91 8.97 -10.27
C LEU A 149 8.36 9.01 -9.77
N VAL A 150 8.60 8.56 -8.54
CA VAL A 150 9.93 8.59 -7.91
C VAL A 150 10.87 7.57 -8.54
N ALA A 151 10.41 6.34 -8.74
CA ALA A 151 11.24 5.21 -9.15
C ALA A 151 11.39 5.10 -10.68
N ALA A 152 10.29 5.21 -11.42
CA ALA A 152 10.17 4.69 -12.79
C ALA A 152 9.90 5.75 -13.87
N ALA A 153 9.36 6.91 -13.53
CA ALA A 153 9.08 7.96 -14.51
C ALA A 153 10.35 8.43 -15.23
N GLY A 154 10.27 8.62 -16.54
CA GLY A 154 11.37 9.11 -17.36
C GLY A 154 12.42 8.05 -17.76
N ILE A 155 12.24 6.77 -17.42
CA ILE A 155 13.14 5.71 -17.90
C ILE A 155 12.89 5.48 -19.39
N LYS A 156 13.86 5.88 -20.20
CA LYS A 156 13.86 5.62 -21.65
C LYS A 156 13.96 4.11 -21.89
N ARG A 157 13.19 3.59 -22.84
CA ARG A 157 13.35 2.20 -23.32
C ARG A 157 14.79 2.04 -23.79
N GLN A 158 15.53 1.10 -23.21
CA GLN A 158 16.76 0.63 -23.86
C GLN A 158 16.37 0.01 -25.21
N PRO A 159 17.17 0.19 -26.27
CA PRO A 159 16.96 -0.53 -27.52
C PRO A 159 16.92 -2.03 -27.22
N VAL A 160 15.99 -2.73 -27.86
CA VAL A 160 15.90 -4.20 -27.76
C VAL A 160 17.20 -4.75 -28.31
N GLU A 161 18.12 -5.14 -27.44
CA GLU A 161 19.30 -5.89 -27.84
C GLU A 161 18.79 -7.25 -28.31
N LYS A 162 18.78 -7.48 -29.62
CA LYS A 162 18.51 -8.79 -30.20
C LYS A 162 19.65 -9.70 -29.76
N VAL A 163 19.40 -10.50 -28.73
CA VAL A 163 20.33 -11.54 -28.30
C VAL A 163 20.16 -12.75 -29.24
N PHE A 164 21.00 -12.75 -30.28
CA PHE A 164 21.28 -13.76 -31.32
C PHE A 164 20.23 -14.01 -32.43
N GLU A 165 20.70 -13.91 -33.68
CA GLU A 165 20.20 -14.63 -34.87
C GLU A 165 20.85 -16.01 -34.95
#